data_AF-A0A969IJ83-F1
#
_entry.id   AF-A0A969IJ83-F1
#
_cell.length_a   1.000
_cell.length_b   1.000
_cell.length_c   1.000
_cell.angle_alpha   90.00
_cell.angle_beta   90.00
_cell.angle_gamma   90.00
#
_symmetry.space_group_name_H-M   'P 1'
#
loop_
_entity.id
_entity.type
_entity.pdbx_description
1 polymer ?
#
loop_
_entity_poly.entity_id
_entity_poly.type
_entity_poly.pdbx_seq_one_letter_code
_entity_poly.pdbx_strand_id
1 'polypeptide(L)'
;IYAIGEIAEFKGFLYGITAAAEQQAEIVARYLCGDISKPYEGSLLMNILKIHGTELCSLGIVEYPDDPAYEEIVFIDKAKRYYKKCIVHNDRLIGAILIGDKSEFLEYRDLIANKMELSEKRLQLLRSGKTPEPVIGKLVCSCNNVGEGNLTNKIKEGCKDLVQLCQLTGAGTGCGSCRPEVKAILEKEIKKPVPKEEEQKLAAVA
;
A
#
# COMPACT_ATOMS: atom_id res chain seq x y z
N ILE A 1 -22.79 -2.41 -22.48
CA ILE A 1 -23.17 -2.65 -21.06
C ILE A 1 -21.91 -3.16 -20.37
N TYR A 2 -21.53 -2.60 -19.22
CA TYR A 2 -20.32 -2.97 -18.47
C TYR A 2 -20.70 -3.45 -17.07
N ALA A 3 -19.87 -4.32 -16.48
CA ALA A 3 -19.97 -4.74 -15.09
C ALA A 3 -18.67 -4.37 -14.36
N ILE A 4 -18.78 -3.84 -13.15
CA ILE A 4 -17.66 -3.48 -12.27
C ILE A 4 -18.03 -3.80 -10.81
N GLY A 5 -17.04 -3.86 -9.93
CA GLY A 5 -17.22 -4.13 -8.51
C GLY A 5 -17.42 -5.60 -8.20
N GLU A 6 -18.12 -5.86 -7.10
CA GLU A 6 -18.27 -7.21 -6.53
C GLU A 6 -18.98 -8.20 -7.46
N ILE A 7 -19.84 -7.70 -8.37
CA ILE A 7 -20.58 -8.52 -9.34
C ILE A 7 -19.74 -8.90 -10.56
N ALA A 8 -18.58 -8.28 -10.77
CA ALA A 8 -17.79 -8.44 -11.99
C ALA A 8 -16.76 -9.57 -11.85
N GLU A 9 -17.01 -10.67 -12.55
CA GLU A 9 -16.04 -11.75 -12.73
C GLU A 9 -15.04 -11.39 -13.83
N PHE A 10 -13.75 -11.57 -13.55
CA PHE A 10 -12.68 -11.38 -14.52
C PHE A 10 -11.81 -12.63 -14.59
N LYS A 11 -11.74 -13.25 -15.77
CA LYS A 11 -10.98 -14.50 -16.03
C LYS A 11 -11.29 -15.63 -15.03
N GLY A 12 -12.58 -15.86 -14.72
CA GLY A 12 -12.97 -16.91 -13.77
C GLY A 12 -12.88 -16.50 -12.31
N PHE A 13 -12.55 -15.24 -12.00
CA PHE A 13 -12.29 -14.79 -10.63
C PHE A 13 -13.16 -13.60 -10.21
N LEU A 14 -13.82 -13.73 -9.05
CA LEU A 14 -14.53 -12.64 -8.37
C LEU A 14 -13.62 -12.05 -7.29
N TYR A 15 -13.22 -10.80 -7.46
CA TYR A 15 -12.26 -10.16 -6.55
C TYR A 15 -12.84 -9.76 -5.20
N GLY A 16 -14.08 -9.25 -5.16
CA GLY A 16 -14.78 -8.93 -3.90
C GLY A 16 -14.05 -7.93 -2.99
N ILE A 17 -13.14 -7.11 -3.53
CA ILE A 17 -12.36 -6.13 -2.75
C ILE A 17 -12.52 -4.72 -3.32
N THR A 18 -12.48 -3.73 -2.43
CA THR A 18 -12.60 -2.30 -2.78
C THR A 18 -11.58 -1.89 -3.83
N ALA A 19 -10.33 -2.35 -3.72
CA ALA A 19 -9.28 -2.03 -4.67
C ALA A 19 -9.61 -2.49 -6.11
N ALA A 20 -10.25 -3.65 -6.26
CA ALA A 20 -10.68 -4.14 -7.57
C ALA A 20 -11.85 -3.33 -8.12
N ALA A 21 -12.83 -3.01 -7.28
CA ALA A 21 -13.95 -2.17 -7.68
C ALA A 21 -13.48 -0.79 -8.20
N GLU A 22 -12.53 -0.16 -7.50
CA GLU A 22 -11.94 1.11 -7.90
C GLU A 22 -11.16 1.01 -9.22
N GLN A 23 -10.30 -0.01 -9.37
CA GLN A 23 -9.52 -0.21 -10.60
C GLN A 23 -10.42 -0.49 -11.81
N GLN A 24 -11.46 -1.32 -11.63
CA GLN A 24 -12.44 -1.58 -12.67
C GLN A 24 -13.24 -0.31 -13.03
N ALA A 25 -13.63 0.49 -12.03
CA ALA A 25 -14.30 1.76 -12.25
C ALA A 25 -13.42 2.77 -13.03
N GLU A 26 -12.14 2.88 -12.67
CA GLU A 26 -11.16 3.73 -13.39
C GLU A 26 -11.08 3.33 -14.86
N ILE A 27 -10.99 2.03 -15.15
CA ILE A 27 -10.81 1.53 -16.51
C ILE A 27 -12.05 1.75 -17.36
N VAL A 28 -13.25 1.49 -16.81
CA VAL A 28 -14.50 1.79 -17.52
C VAL A 28 -14.64 3.29 -17.77
N ALA A 29 -14.29 4.14 -16.80
CA ALA A 29 -14.32 5.59 -16.98
C ALA A 29 -13.38 6.05 -18.10
N ARG A 30 -12.13 5.55 -18.14
CA ARG A 30 -11.17 5.85 -19.21
C ARG A 30 -11.67 5.41 -20.58
N TYR A 31 -12.20 4.19 -20.65
CA TYR A 31 -12.77 3.64 -21.88
C TYR A 31 -13.91 4.52 -22.41
N LEU A 32 -14.83 4.96 -21.54
CA LEU A 32 -15.93 5.85 -21.91
C LEU A 32 -15.45 7.23 -22.38
N CYS A 33 -14.28 7.68 -21.93
CA CYS A 33 -13.62 8.89 -22.41
C CYS A 33 -12.80 8.68 -23.70
N GLY A 34 -12.83 7.48 -24.30
CA GLY A 34 -12.12 7.15 -25.53
C GLY A 34 -10.67 6.69 -25.33
N ASP A 35 -10.21 6.51 -24.08
CA ASP A 35 -8.88 5.98 -23.78
C ASP A 35 -8.94 4.45 -23.60
N ILE A 36 -8.46 3.74 -24.60
CA ILE A 36 -8.40 2.26 -24.63
C ILE A 36 -7.01 1.70 -24.31
N SER A 37 -6.06 2.56 -23.90
CA SER A 37 -4.65 2.17 -23.75
C SER A 37 -4.37 1.22 -22.58
N LYS A 38 -5.28 1.13 -21.60
CA LYS A 38 -5.06 0.41 -20.35
C LYS A 38 -6.22 -0.57 -20.06
N PRO A 39 -6.11 -1.85 -20.47
CA PRO A 39 -7.09 -2.86 -20.09
C PRO A 39 -6.98 -3.23 -18.61
N TYR A 40 -8.03 -3.85 -18.07
CA TYR A 40 -7.98 -4.44 -16.73
C TYR A 40 -7.21 -5.76 -16.79
N GLU A 41 -6.18 -5.89 -15.96
CA GLU A 41 -5.30 -7.07 -15.92
C GLU A 41 -5.56 -7.98 -14.72
N GLY A 42 -6.49 -7.58 -13.84
CA GLY A 42 -6.72 -8.20 -12.55
C GLY A 42 -6.10 -7.39 -11.41
N SER A 43 -6.69 -7.50 -10.23
CA SER A 43 -6.20 -6.84 -9.02
C SER A 43 -5.34 -7.76 -8.17
N LEU A 44 -4.43 -7.16 -7.39
CA LEU A 44 -3.79 -7.88 -6.29
C LEU A 44 -4.82 -8.13 -5.20
N LEU A 45 -5.02 -9.41 -4.84
CA LEU A 45 -5.80 -9.77 -3.67
C LEU A 45 -5.08 -9.32 -2.41
N MET A 46 -5.77 -8.53 -1.60
CA MET A 46 -5.24 -8.09 -0.31
C MET A 46 -6.37 -7.86 0.68
N ASN A 47 -6.16 -8.33 1.91
CA ASN A 47 -7.08 -8.14 3.01
C ASN A 47 -6.31 -7.56 4.20
N ILE A 48 -6.91 -6.58 4.87
CA ILE A 48 -6.38 -5.99 6.10
C ILE A 48 -7.49 -6.06 7.13
N LEU A 49 -7.25 -6.81 8.21
CA LEU A 49 -8.21 -6.99 9.29
C LEU A 49 -7.73 -6.21 10.51
N LYS A 50 -8.61 -5.35 11.03
CA LYS A 50 -8.35 -4.52 12.21
C LYS A 50 -9.03 -5.15 13.42
N ILE A 51 -8.32 -5.99 14.15
CA ILE A 51 -8.76 -6.54 15.43
C ILE A 51 -8.06 -5.77 16.55
N HIS A 52 -8.77 -5.46 17.63
CA HIS A 52 -8.13 -4.79 18.75
C HIS A 52 -7.02 -5.67 19.35
N GLY A 53 -5.80 -5.13 19.42
CA GLY A 53 -4.64 -5.83 19.98
C GLY A 53 -3.93 -6.79 19.01
N THR A 54 -4.36 -6.92 17.76
CA THR A 54 -3.64 -7.70 16.75
C THR A 54 -3.88 -7.13 15.35
N GLU A 55 -2.80 -6.85 14.64
CA GLU A 55 -2.85 -6.49 13.23
C GLU A 55 -2.76 -7.76 12.38
N LEU A 56 -3.56 -7.85 11.32
CA LEU A 56 -3.49 -8.95 10.36
C LEU A 56 -3.64 -8.41 8.95
N CYS A 57 -2.78 -8.88 8.04
CA CYS A 57 -2.98 -8.69 6.61
C CYS A 57 -2.55 -9.92 5.81
N SER A 58 -3.22 -10.12 4.68
CA SER A 58 -2.85 -11.10 3.67
C SER A 58 -2.71 -10.43 2.30
N LEU A 59 -1.78 -10.91 1.50
CA LEU A 59 -1.44 -10.40 0.18
C LEU A 59 -1.25 -11.57 -0.78
N GLY A 60 -1.78 -11.47 -2.00
CA GLY A 60 -1.60 -12.48 -3.04
C GLY A 60 -2.18 -13.84 -2.65
N ILE A 61 -1.47 -14.92 -3.00
CA ILE A 61 -1.87 -16.27 -2.61
C ILE A 61 -1.53 -16.54 -1.14
N VAL A 62 -2.43 -17.18 -0.42
CA VAL A 62 -2.26 -17.49 1.01
C VAL A 62 -2.10 -18.98 1.26
N GLU A 63 -2.69 -19.80 0.40
CA GLU A 63 -2.54 -21.24 0.38
C GLU A 63 -1.28 -21.59 -0.39
N TYR A 64 -0.48 -22.51 0.18
CA TYR A 64 0.71 -23.02 -0.47
C TYR A 64 0.28 -23.98 -1.59
N PRO A 65 0.62 -23.73 -2.86
CA PRO A 65 0.34 -24.67 -3.94
C PRO A 65 1.15 -25.95 -3.73
N ASP A 66 0.55 -27.11 -4.00
CA ASP A 66 1.24 -28.41 -3.96
C ASP A 66 2.13 -28.59 -5.21
N ASP A 67 3.12 -27.72 -5.35
CA ASP A 67 4.09 -27.67 -6.43
C ASP A 67 5.49 -27.36 -5.86
N PRO A 68 6.48 -28.24 -6.06
CA PRO A 68 7.85 -28.05 -5.57
C PRO A 68 8.55 -26.78 -6.07
N ALA A 69 8.06 -26.15 -7.14
CA ALA A 69 8.58 -24.88 -7.63
C ALA A 69 8.25 -23.69 -6.70
N TYR A 70 7.37 -23.91 -5.72
CA TYR A 70 6.97 -22.92 -4.72
C TYR A 70 7.69 -23.18 -3.41
N GLU A 71 8.08 -22.10 -2.75
CA GLU A 71 8.76 -22.14 -1.47
C GLU A 71 7.95 -21.42 -0.42
N GLU A 72 7.71 -22.08 0.72
CA GLU A 72 7.08 -21.48 1.89
C GLU A 72 8.14 -21.09 2.91
N ILE A 73 8.16 -19.82 3.28
CA ILE A 73 9.05 -19.27 4.30
C ILE A 73 8.19 -18.80 5.46
N VAL A 74 8.40 -19.37 6.64
CA VAL A 74 7.63 -19.05 7.86
C VAL A 74 8.56 -18.55 8.96
N PHE A 75 8.22 -17.42 9.55
CA PHE A 75 8.85 -16.87 10.75
C PHE A 75 7.81 -16.71 11.85
N ILE A 76 8.14 -17.18 13.06
CA ILE A 76 7.25 -17.12 14.22
C ILE A 76 8.02 -16.62 15.44
N ASP A 77 7.54 -15.54 16.05
CA ASP A 77 7.96 -15.11 17.39
C ASP A 77 6.75 -15.18 18.32
N LYS A 78 6.72 -16.23 19.15
CA LYS A 78 5.61 -16.49 20.07
C LYS A 78 5.51 -15.43 21.17
N ALA A 79 6.64 -14.89 21.63
CA ALA A 79 6.67 -13.92 22.73
C ALA A 79 6.08 -12.58 22.26
N LYS A 80 6.40 -12.18 21.02
CA LYS A 80 5.84 -10.98 20.38
C LYS A 80 4.50 -11.19 19.69
N ARG A 81 3.95 -12.42 19.70
CA ARG A 81 2.71 -12.80 18.98
C ARG A 81 2.79 -12.46 17.49
N TYR A 82 3.98 -12.59 16.92
CA TYR A 82 4.27 -12.27 15.53
C TYR A 82 4.34 -13.55 14.69
N TYR A 83 3.63 -13.53 13.57
CA TYR A 83 3.68 -14.58 12.56
C TYR A 83 3.81 -13.94 11.18
N LYS A 84 4.78 -14.43 10.42
CA LYS A 84 5.00 -14.07 9.03
C LYS A 84 5.11 -15.33 8.20
N LYS A 85 4.31 -15.42 7.14
CA LYS A 85 4.43 -16.43 6.09
C LYS A 85 4.59 -15.73 4.76
N CYS A 86 5.56 -16.16 3.98
CA CYS A 86 5.83 -15.70 2.63
C CYS A 86 5.83 -16.91 1.70
N ILE A 87 5.20 -16.77 0.53
CA ILE A 87 5.24 -17.75 -0.54
C ILE A 87 6.05 -17.15 -1.69
N VAL A 88 7.11 -17.84 -2.09
CA VAL A 88 8.05 -17.42 -3.12
C VAL A 88 7.99 -18.39 -4.30
N HIS A 89 8.05 -17.86 -5.51
CA HIS A 89 8.13 -18.64 -6.73
C HIS A 89 8.99 -17.89 -7.77
N ASN A 90 9.95 -18.58 -8.38
CA ASN A 90 10.88 -18.00 -9.38
C ASN A 90 11.51 -16.67 -8.92
N ASP A 91 12.05 -16.66 -7.69
CA ASP A 91 12.65 -15.50 -7.04
C ASP A 91 11.71 -14.28 -6.86
N ARG A 92 10.39 -14.50 -6.83
CA ARG A 92 9.40 -13.44 -6.61
C ARG A 92 8.50 -13.78 -5.43
N LEU A 93 8.18 -12.76 -4.64
CA LEU A 93 7.14 -12.88 -3.63
C LEU A 93 5.78 -12.88 -4.34
N ILE A 94 4.98 -13.93 -4.11
CA ILE A 94 3.66 -14.07 -4.73
C ILE A 94 2.52 -14.10 -3.69
N GLY A 95 2.89 -14.25 -2.42
CA GLY A 95 1.95 -14.43 -1.34
C GLY A 95 2.57 -14.06 0.00
N ALA A 96 1.80 -13.43 0.89
CA ALA A 96 2.23 -13.18 2.25
C ALA A 96 1.06 -13.11 3.24
N ILE A 97 1.33 -13.52 4.49
CA ILE A 97 0.47 -13.34 5.65
C ILE A 97 1.33 -12.72 6.75
N LEU A 98 0.89 -11.58 7.29
CA LEU A 98 1.52 -10.90 8.42
C LEU A 98 0.52 -10.79 9.57
N ILE A 99 0.92 -11.20 10.76
CA ILE A 99 0.12 -11.14 11.99
C ILE A 99 0.98 -10.56 13.11
N GLY A 100 0.39 -9.64 13.89
CA GLY A 100 1.01 -9.00 15.04
C GLY A 100 1.80 -7.74 14.67
N ASP A 101 2.50 -7.74 13.54
CA ASP A 101 3.21 -6.58 12.99
C ASP A 101 3.07 -6.57 11.46
N LYS A 102 2.50 -5.48 10.92
CA LYS A 102 2.31 -5.25 9.48
C LYS A 102 3.23 -4.16 8.90
N SER A 103 4.33 -3.83 9.57
CA SER A 103 5.32 -2.83 9.11
C SER A 103 5.84 -3.11 7.69
N GLU A 104 5.93 -4.39 7.29
CA GLU A 104 6.40 -4.82 5.97
C GLU A 104 5.30 -4.86 4.89
N PHE A 105 4.04 -4.58 5.24
CA PHE A 105 2.90 -4.71 4.32
C PHE A 105 3.08 -3.94 3.00
N LEU A 106 3.50 -2.68 3.08
CA LEU A 106 3.69 -1.83 1.90
C LEU A 106 4.74 -2.40 0.95
N GLU A 107 5.89 -2.78 1.52
CA GLU A 107 6.99 -3.37 0.74
C GLU A 107 6.54 -4.67 0.07
N TYR A 108 5.84 -5.55 0.81
CA TYR A 108 5.42 -6.84 0.27
C TYR A 108 4.35 -6.69 -0.80
N ARG A 109 3.42 -5.74 -0.62
CA ARG A 109 2.46 -5.38 -1.66
C ARG A 109 3.19 -4.95 -2.93
N ASP A 110 4.20 -4.09 -2.83
CA ASP A 110 4.91 -3.58 -4.00
C ASP A 110 5.74 -4.67 -4.69
N LEU A 111 6.37 -5.58 -3.93
CA LEU A 111 7.06 -6.74 -4.46
C LEU A 111 6.11 -7.64 -5.28
N ILE A 112 4.92 -7.93 -4.73
CA ILE A 112 3.93 -8.80 -5.39
C ILE A 112 3.28 -8.09 -6.58
N ALA A 113 2.81 -6.85 -6.41
CA ALA A 113 2.09 -6.10 -7.44
C ALA A 113 2.95 -5.83 -8.67
N ASN A 114 4.24 -5.51 -8.47
CA ASN A 114 5.17 -5.20 -9.55
C ASN A 114 6.01 -6.41 -10.01
N LYS A 115 5.76 -7.60 -9.44
CA LYS A 115 6.47 -8.86 -9.78
C LYS A 115 7.99 -8.70 -9.71
N MET A 116 8.47 -8.01 -8.68
CA MET A 116 9.89 -7.70 -8.51
C MET A 116 10.67 -8.94 -8.09
N GLU A 117 11.87 -9.08 -8.64
CA GLU A 117 12.84 -10.08 -8.19
C GLU A 117 13.34 -9.73 -6.78
N LEU A 118 13.47 -10.76 -5.94
CA LEU A 118 13.86 -10.61 -4.55
C LEU A 118 15.36 -10.38 -4.44
N SER A 119 16.18 -11.11 -5.19
CA SER A 119 17.64 -11.04 -5.09
C SER A 119 18.10 -11.07 -3.62
N GLU A 120 18.94 -10.13 -3.18
CA GLU A 120 19.39 -10.00 -1.78
C GLU A 120 18.26 -9.74 -0.76
N LYS A 121 17.11 -9.21 -1.19
CA LYS A 121 15.95 -9.00 -0.29
C LYS A 121 15.33 -10.32 0.16
N ARG A 122 15.61 -11.41 -0.54
CA ARG A 122 15.15 -12.75 -0.14
C ARG A 122 15.56 -13.09 1.29
N LEU A 123 16.81 -12.80 1.66
CA LEU A 123 17.31 -13.01 3.03
C LEU A 123 16.65 -12.07 4.05
N GLN A 124 16.12 -10.93 3.60
CA GLN A 124 15.39 -10.00 4.46
C GLN A 124 13.98 -10.51 4.78
N LEU A 125 13.37 -11.35 3.93
CA LEU A 125 12.11 -12.02 4.25
C LEU A 125 12.22 -12.90 5.51
N LEU A 126 13.42 -13.43 5.79
CA LEU A 126 13.73 -14.24 6.99
C LEU A 126 14.01 -13.40 8.24
N ARG A 127 14.19 -12.08 8.11
CA ARG A 127 14.44 -11.17 9.22
C ARG A 127 13.15 -10.46 9.60
N SER A 128 12.98 -10.21 10.89
CA SER A 128 11.87 -9.40 11.40
C SER A 128 12.40 -8.05 11.85
N GLY A 129 11.63 -6.99 11.60
CA GLY A 129 11.87 -5.68 12.20
C GLY A 129 12.63 -4.68 11.34
N LYS A 130 12.00 -4.20 10.26
CA LYS A 130 12.17 -2.79 9.94
C LYS A 130 11.50 -2.00 11.05
N THR A 131 12.20 -1.03 11.62
CA THR A 131 11.55 -0.07 12.52
C THR A 131 10.52 0.71 11.71
N PRO A 132 9.22 0.57 11.99
CA PRO A 132 8.20 1.32 11.27
C PRO A 132 8.46 2.81 11.48
N GLU A 133 8.19 3.60 10.43
CA GLU A 133 8.25 5.05 10.56
C GLU A 133 7.22 5.48 11.61
N PRO A 134 7.60 6.31 12.60
CA PRO A 134 6.71 6.66 13.68
C PRO A 134 5.50 7.46 13.14
N VAL A 135 4.33 7.19 13.70
CA VAL A 135 3.12 7.97 13.42
C VAL A 135 3.31 9.36 14.03
N ILE A 136 3.35 10.39 13.19
CA ILE A 136 3.48 11.78 13.64
C ILE A 136 2.11 12.44 13.61
N GLY A 137 1.66 12.94 14.76
CA GLY A 137 0.37 13.62 14.89
C GLY A 137 -0.83 12.67 14.90
N LYS A 138 -2.00 13.17 14.50
CA LYS A 138 -3.25 12.40 14.47
C LYS A 138 -3.11 11.26 13.45
N LEU A 139 -3.47 10.03 13.84
CA LEU A 139 -3.50 8.89 12.92
C LEU A 139 -4.55 9.11 11.81
N VAL A 140 -4.11 9.05 10.54
CA VAL A 140 -4.95 9.22 9.35
C VAL A 140 -5.15 7.88 8.63
N CYS A 141 -4.09 7.09 8.45
CA CYS A 141 -4.17 5.76 7.83
C CYS A 141 -3.82 4.66 8.83
N SER A 142 -4.82 3.93 9.32
CA SER A 142 -4.57 2.76 10.19
C SER A 142 -4.04 1.52 9.44
N CYS A 143 -4.19 1.45 8.11
CA CYS A 143 -3.65 0.33 7.34
C CYS A 143 -2.12 0.38 7.27
N ASN A 144 -1.56 1.57 7.07
CA ASN A 144 -0.13 1.77 6.86
C ASN A 144 0.53 2.58 7.98
N ASN A 145 -0.19 2.81 9.08
CA ASN A 145 0.28 3.56 10.24
C ASN A 145 0.86 4.93 9.86
N VAL A 146 0.04 5.74 9.17
CA VAL A 146 0.43 7.08 8.70
C VAL A 146 -0.34 8.13 9.47
N GLY A 147 0.36 9.08 10.09
CA GLY A 147 -0.21 10.24 10.76
C GLY A 147 -0.27 11.49 9.89
N GLU A 148 -1.04 12.48 10.32
CA GLU A 148 -1.18 13.79 9.64
C GLU A 148 0.19 14.47 9.46
N GLY A 149 1.07 14.40 10.48
CA GLY A 149 2.42 14.95 10.40
C GLY A 149 3.30 14.24 9.37
N ASN A 150 3.15 12.93 9.19
CA ASN A 150 3.87 12.21 8.13
C ASN A 150 3.46 12.74 6.74
N LEU A 151 2.16 12.97 6.52
CA LEU A 151 1.64 13.54 5.28
C LEU A 151 2.15 14.97 5.07
N THR A 152 2.00 15.84 6.08
CA THR A 152 2.43 17.23 6.00
C THR A 152 3.92 17.38 5.72
N ASN A 153 4.77 16.52 6.29
CA ASN A 153 6.21 16.53 6.01
C ASN A 153 6.49 16.25 4.53
N LYS A 154 5.85 15.24 3.92
CA LYS A 154 6.00 14.95 2.49
C LYS A 154 5.45 16.04 1.58
N ILE A 155 4.38 16.72 2.00
CA ILE A 155 3.85 17.87 1.26
C ILE A 155 4.84 19.05 1.29
N LYS A 156 5.46 19.32 2.44
CA LYS A 156 6.49 20.35 2.59
C LYS A 156 7.76 20.05 1.79
N GLU A 157 8.10 18.77 1.61
CA GLU A 157 9.18 18.32 0.72
C GLU A 157 8.87 18.55 -0.78
N GLY A 158 7.66 19.02 -1.13
CA GLY A 158 7.28 19.41 -2.49
C GLY A 158 6.25 18.50 -3.16
N CYS A 159 5.73 17.49 -2.47
CA CYS A 159 4.68 16.63 -3.01
C CYS A 159 3.34 17.37 -3.10
N LYS A 160 2.87 17.64 -4.33
CA LYS A 160 1.61 18.37 -4.58
C LYS A 160 0.51 17.53 -5.20
N ASP A 161 0.81 16.28 -5.52
CA ASP A 161 -0.13 15.35 -6.15
C ASP A 161 -0.58 14.27 -5.16
N LEU A 162 -1.87 13.92 -5.20
CA LEU A 162 -2.45 12.94 -4.28
C LEU A 162 -1.90 11.54 -4.53
N VAL A 163 -1.73 11.14 -5.79
CA VAL A 163 -1.22 9.81 -6.15
C VAL A 163 0.22 9.70 -5.66
N GLN A 164 1.04 10.72 -5.94
CA GLN A 164 2.41 10.80 -5.46
C GLN A 164 2.48 10.76 -3.91
N LEU A 165 1.60 11.48 -3.22
CA LEU A 165 1.57 11.49 -1.76
C LEU A 165 1.22 10.11 -1.19
N CYS A 166 0.23 9.43 -1.77
CA CYS A 166 -0.15 8.07 -1.38
C CYS A 166 0.99 7.07 -1.64
N GLN A 167 1.75 7.23 -2.73
CA GLN A 167 2.91 6.39 -3.02
C GLN A 167 4.05 6.61 -2.03
N LEU A 168 4.39 7.87 -1.72
CA LEU A 168 5.50 8.21 -0.82
C LEU A 168 5.22 7.83 0.64
N THR A 169 3.98 8.00 1.08
CA THR A 169 3.61 7.80 2.50
C THR A 169 2.96 6.44 2.75
N GLY A 170 2.53 5.76 1.69
CA GLY A 170 1.68 4.59 1.77
C GLY A 170 0.23 4.90 2.16
N ALA A 171 -0.16 6.11 2.58
CA ALA A 171 -1.55 6.37 2.96
C ALA A 171 -2.52 6.09 1.80
N GLY A 172 -3.66 5.44 2.08
CA GLY A 172 -4.69 5.16 1.07
C GLY A 172 -4.37 4.00 0.12
N THR A 173 -3.23 3.34 0.26
CA THR A 173 -2.81 2.25 -0.64
C THR A 173 -3.14 0.84 -0.13
N GLY A 174 -3.71 0.73 1.08
CA GLY A 174 -4.29 -0.50 1.64
C GLY A 174 -5.78 -0.61 1.33
N CYS A 175 -6.64 -0.35 2.32
CA CYS A 175 -8.11 -0.41 2.14
C CYS A 175 -8.74 0.83 1.47
N GLY A 176 -7.96 1.89 1.18
CA GLY A 176 -8.48 3.12 0.56
C GLY A 176 -9.31 4.06 1.47
N SER A 177 -9.75 3.62 2.66
CA SER A 177 -10.71 4.37 3.50
C SER A 177 -10.26 5.78 3.92
N CYS A 178 -8.95 6.03 4.01
CA CYS A 178 -8.41 7.32 4.43
C CYS A 178 -8.16 8.28 3.26
N ARG A 179 -8.34 7.87 1.99
CA ARG A 179 -8.06 8.73 0.82
C ARG A 179 -8.80 10.09 0.84
N PRO A 180 -10.08 10.18 1.24
CA PRO A 180 -10.76 11.48 1.34
C PRO A 180 -10.09 12.42 2.34
N GLU A 181 -9.65 11.90 3.50
CA GLU A 181 -8.96 12.68 4.52
C GLU A 181 -7.56 13.11 4.06
N VAL A 182 -6.81 12.21 3.41
CA VAL A 182 -5.50 12.53 2.80
C VAL A 182 -5.63 13.66 1.77
N LYS A 183 -6.66 13.61 0.90
CA LYS A 183 -6.93 14.67 -0.08
C LYS A 183 -7.24 16.01 0.60
N ALA A 184 -8.07 16.00 1.64
CA ALA A 184 -8.40 17.22 2.38
C ALA A 184 -7.16 17.86 3.04
N ILE A 185 -6.25 17.03 3.59
CA ILE A 185 -4.99 17.50 4.17
C ILE A 185 -4.09 18.10 3.08
N LEU A 186 -3.94 17.43 1.94
CA LEU A 186 -3.16 17.93 0.81
C LEU A 186 -3.66 19.31 0.32
N GLU A 187 -4.97 19.44 0.08
CA GLU A 187 -5.56 20.70 -0.38
C GLU A 187 -5.42 21.83 0.65
N LYS A 188 -5.52 21.50 1.95
CA LYS A 188 -5.33 22.47 3.04
C LYS A 188 -3.89 22.98 3.10
N GLU A 189 -2.90 22.11 2.98
CA GLU A 189 -1.49 22.50 3.05
C GLU A 189 -1.04 23.27 1.79
N ILE A 190 -1.53 22.90 0.60
CA ILE A 190 -1.23 23.64 -0.65
C ILE A 190 -1.83 25.06 -0.61
N LYS A 191 -2.97 25.24 0.07
CA LYS A 191 -3.63 26.56 0.22
C LYS A 191 -3.02 27.44 1.31
N LYS A 192 -2.11 26.93 2.14
CA LYS A 192 -1.43 27.77 3.14
C LYS A 192 -0.49 28.75 2.42
N PRO A 193 -0.62 30.07 2.63
CA PRO A 193 0.38 31.01 2.16
C PRO A 193 1.73 30.65 2.78
N VAL A 194 2.79 30.65 1.97
CA VAL A 194 4.16 30.41 2.42
C VAL A 194 4.47 31.40 3.56
N PRO A 195 4.89 30.95 4.76
CA PRO A 195 5.31 31.84 5.83
C PRO A 195 6.49 32.70 5.36
N LYS A 196 6.40 34.02 5.56
CA LYS A 196 7.41 35.04 5.17
C LYS A 196 8.75 34.96 5.93
N GLU A 197 9.17 33.80 6.43
CA GLU A 197 10.43 33.64 7.17
C GLU A 197 11.61 33.15 6.30
N GLU A 198 11.37 32.65 5.08
CA GLU A 198 12.47 32.25 4.16
C GLU A 198 12.99 33.38 3.26
N GLU A 199 12.23 34.47 3.05
CA GLU A 199 12.74 35.65 2.31
C GLU A 199 13.87 36.39 3.06
N GLN A 200 13.92 36.29 4.40
CA GLN A 200 14.94 36.98 5.20
C GLN A 200 16.28 36.24 5.27
N LYS A 201 16.34 34.95 4.90
CA LYS A 201 17.62 34.23 4.81
C LYS A 201 18.30 34.39 3.45
N LEU A 202 17.55 34.64 2.38
CA LEU A 202 18.13 34.93 1.05
C LEU A 202 18.62 36.38 0.92
N ALA A 203 18.08 37.33 1.69
CA ALA A 203 18.51 38.74 1.70
C ALA A 203 19.72 39.04 2.61
N ALA A 204 20.21 38.06 3.37
CA ALA A 204 21.38 38.22 4.25
C ALA A 204 22.69 37.68 3.66
N VAL A 205 22.66 37.17 2.42
CA VAL A 205 23.84 36.64 1.69
C VAL A 205 23.95 37.27 0.27
N ALA A 206 23.25 38.38 0.02
CA ALA A 206 23.36 39.18 -1.20
C ALA A 206 23.90 40.57 -0.87
#